data_AF-A0AAV4EJV6-F1
#
_entry.id   AF-A0AAV4EJV6-F1
#
_cell.length_a   1.000
_cell.length_b   1.000
_cell.length_c   1.000
_cell.angle_alpha   90.00
_cell.angle_beta   90.00
_cell.angle_gamma   90.00
#
_symmetry.space_group_name_H-M   'P 1'
#
loop_
_entity.id
_entity.type
_entity.pdbx_description
1 polymer ?
#
loop_
_entity_poly.entity_id
_entity_poly.type
_entity_poly.pdbx_seq_one_letter_code
_entity_poly.pdbx_strand_id
1 'polypeptide(L)'
;MYVVQLFDNYAATYSLLATGLTECFALAWVYGCDRFLSDIETMLGKRPHKIWSISWRFVAPISLFVILIFTLVHPDRTKYEDYMFPAWADGIGVCISLASILAIPGVAIYKVVSAMCFGGSSDGLQQTVQKLSKPTPDWGPRKKEHRMLVKGDHYMNSAVPTEVVTHTSQQPMMLHDYK
;
A
#
# COMPACT_ATOMS: atom_id res chain seq x y z
N MET A 1 -26.07 -11.02 -21.46
CA MET A 1 -24.94 -11.93 -21.20
C MET A 1 -23.61 -11.34 -21.70
N TYR A 2 -23.51 -10.98 -23.00
CA TYR A 2 -22.32 -10.35 -23.61
C TYR A 2 -21.70 -9.17 -22.83
N VAL A 3 -22.48 -8.17 -22.44
CA VAL A 3 -21.98 -6.98 -21.71
C VAL A 3 -21.46 -7.35 -20.32
N VAL A 4 -22.12 -8.27 -19.62
CA VAL A 4 -21.72 -8.72 -18.29
C VAL A 4 -20.39 -9.46 -18.37
N GLN A 5 -20.22 -10.34 -19.35
CA GLN A 5 -18.98 -11.09 -19.52
C GLN A 5 -17.82 -10.23 -20.01
N LEU A 6 -18.10 -9.26 -20.88
CA LEU A 6 -17.11 -8.26 -21.26
C LEU A 6 -16.67 -7.48 -20.02
N PHE A 7 -17.62 -6.96 -19.25
CA PHE A 7 -17.32 -6.20 -18.04
C PHE A 7 -16.54 -7.03 -17.02
N ASP A 8 -16.92 -8.28 -16.75
CA ASP A 8 -16.25 -9.15 -15.78
C ASP A 8 -14.79 -9.44 -16.15
N ASN A 9 -14.53 -9.80 -17.41
CA ASN A 9 -13.15 -10.03 -17.87
C ASN A 9 -12.29 -8.76 -17.83
N TYR A 10 -12.86 -7.63 -18.26
CA TYR A 10 -12.13 -6.37 -18.31
C TYR A 10 -11.91 -5.77 -16.92
N ALA A 11 -12.93 -5.77 -16.07
CA ALA A 11 -12.87 -5.24 -14.72
C ALA A 11 -11.97 -6.10 -13.82
N ALA A 12 -12.03 -7.43 -13.92
CA ALA A 12 -11.23 -8.31 -13.09
C ALA A 12 -9.74 -8.29 -13.48
N THR A 13 -9.41 -8.26 -14.77
CA THR A 13 -8.01 -8.39 -15.21
C THR A 13 -7.31 -7.03 -15.23
N TYR A 14 -7.80 -6.08 -16.04
CA TYR A 14 -7.08 -4.81 -16.27
C TYR A 14 -7.11 -3.91 -15.03
N SER A 15 -8.26 -3.79 -14.37
CA SER A 15 -8.35 -2.95 -13.16
C SER A 15 -7.51 -3.51 -12.02
N LEU A 16 -7.47 -4.83 -11.84
CA LEU A 16 -6.66 -5.45 -10.78
C LEU A 16 -5.17 -5.30 -11.04
N LEU A 17 -4.70 -5.61 -12.26
CA LEU A 17 -3.29 -5.50 -12.61
C LEU A 17 -2.79 -4.07 -12.45
N ALA A 18 -3.56 -3.10 -12.92
CA ALA A 18 -3.13 -1.72 -12.91
C ALA A 18 -3.38 -1.01 -11.55
N THR A 19 -4.34 -1.47 -10.73
CA THR A 19 -4.41 -1.11 -9.30
C THR A 19 -3.21 -1.64 -8.53
N GLY A 20 -2.90 -2.94 -8.67
CA GLY A 20 -1.75 -3.56 -8.01
C GLY A 20 -0.42 -2.92 -8.40
N LEU A 21 -0.26 -2.54 -9.67
CA LEU A 21 0.93 -1.81 -10.14
C LEU A 21 1.06 -0.45 -9.46
N THR A 22 -0.04 0.30 -9.36
CA THR A 22 -0.06 1.63 -8.72
C THR A 22 0.21 1.54 -7.23
N GLU A 23 -0.38 0.56 -6.54
CA GLU A 23 -0.10 0.29 -5.12
C GLU A 23 1.37 -0.10 -4.89
N CYS A 24 1.91 -1.01 -5.71
CA CYS A 24 3.31 -1.40 -5.61
C CYS A 24 4.27 -0.22 -5.85
N PHE A 25 3.97 0.63 -6.84
CA PHE A 25 4.76 1.82 -7.12
C PHE A 25 4.68 2.85 -5.98
N ALA A 26 3.47 3.07 -5.44
CA ALA A 26 3.25 3.96 -4.30
C ALA A 26 4.00 3.46 -3.05
N LEU A 27 3.94 2.17 -2.74
CA LEU A 27 4.67 1.58 -1.62
C LEU A 27 6.19 1.67 -1.81
N ALA A 28 6.69 1.36 -3.01
CA ALA A 28 8.12 1.36 -3.28
C ALA A 28 8.72 2.78 -3.27
N TRP A 29 8.02 3.78 -3.83
CA TRP A 29 8.57 5.11 -4.10
C TRP A 29 8.05 6.22 -3.17
N VAL A 30 6.77 6.19 -2.77
CA VAL A 30 6.18 7.20 -1.87
C VAL A 30 6.41 6.83 -0.41
N TYR A 31 6.13 5.57 -0.04
CA TYR A 31 6.32 5.10 1.34
C TYR A 31 7.79 4.73 1.61
N GLY A 32 8.43 4.06 0.65
CA GLY A 32 9.82 3.62 0.72
C GLY A 32 9.94 2.23 1.35
N CYS A 33 10.64 1.32 0.66
CA CYS A 33 10.79 -0.07 1.10
C CYS A 33 11.47 -0.24 2.47
N ASP A 34 12.41 0.64 2.83
CA ASP A 34 13.09 0.54 4.13
C ASP A 34 12.15 0.79 5.32
N ARG A 35 11.20 1.73 5.17
CA ARG A 35 10.17 1.98 6.18
C ARG A 35 9.21 0.81 6.27
N PHE A 36 8.78 0.28 5.12
CA PHE A 36 7.94 -0.91 5.06
C PHE A 36 8.58 -2.11 5.75
N LEU A 37 9.88 -2.32 5.56
CA LEU A 37 10.61 -3.39 6.27
C LEU A 37 10.68 -3.16 7.77
N SER A 38 10.86 -1.91 8.21
CA SER A 38 10.85 -1.56 9.64
C SER A 38 9.48 -1.81 10.28
N ASP A 39 8.39 -1.62 9.54
CA ASP A 39 7.04 -1.92 10.02
C ASP A 39 6.82 -3.43 10.14
N ILE A 40 7.29 -4.21 9.15
CA ILE A 40 7.22 -5.68 9.18
C ILE A 40 8.06 -6.23 10.34
N GLU A 41 9.26 -5.68 10.56
CA GLU A 41 10.11 -6.03 11.70
C GLU A 41 9.39 -5.75 13.03
N THR A 42 8.67 -4.64 13.13
CA THR A 42 7.86 -4.30 14.30
C THR A 42 6.69 -5.27 14.53
N MET A 43 6.10 -5.80 13.45
CA MET A 43 4.97 -6.73 13.55
C MET A 43 5.40 -8.18 13.84
N LEU A 44 6.49 -8.64 13.23
CA LEU A 44 6.97 -10.02 13.34
C LEU A 44 8.12 -10.20 14.35
N GLY A 45 8.69 -9.11 14.87
CA GLY A 45 9.83 -9.13 15.80
C GLY A 45 11.16 -9.56 15.16
N LYS A 46 11.21 -9.74 13.84
CA LYS A 46 12.42 -10.12 13.10
C LYS A 46 12.51 -9.34 11.79
N ARG A 47 13.68 -8.77 11.51
CA ARG A 47 13.92 -8.07 10.24
C ARG A 47 14.07 -9.08 9.10
N PRO A 48 13.24 -9.01 8.04
CA PRO A 48 13.45 -9.84 6.86
C PRO A 48 14.76 -9.44 6.16
N HIS A 49 15.39 -10.42 5.49
CA HIS A 49 16.66 -10.20 4.81
C HIS A 49 16.54 -9.12 3.71
N LYS A 50 17.55 -8.26 3.54
CA LYS A 50 17.50 -7.13 2.58
C LYS A 50 17.26 -7.56 1.13
N ILE A 51 17.67 -8.78 0.75
CA ILE A 51 17.39 -9.35 -0.58
C ILE A 51 15.88 -9.46 -0.83
N TRP A 52 15.11 -9.80 0.21
CA TRP A 52 13.65 -9.87 0.14
C TRP A 52 13.00 -8.49 -0.05
N SER A 53 13.64 -7.44 0.47
CA SER A 53 13.22 -6.06 0.21
C SER A 53 13.35 -5.68 -1.27
N ILE A 54 14.45 -6.09 -1.89
CA ILE A 54 14.75 -5.81 -3.29
C ILE A 54 13.75 -6.53 -4.20
N SER A 55 13.33 -7.76 -3.86
CA SER A 55 12.27 -8.43 -4.60
C SER A 55 10.94 -7.68 -4.56
N TRP A 56 10.55 -7.12 -3.42
CA TRP A 56 9.32 -6.33 -3.36
C TRP A 56 9.45 -4.96 -4.02
N ARG A 57 10.64 -4.37 -4.01
CA ARG A 57 10.91 -3.08 -4.64
C ARG A 57 10.94 -3.14 -6.16
N PHE A 58 11.52 -4.19 -6.73
CA PHE A 58 11.80 -4.28 -8.16
C PHE A 58 11.05 -5.43 -8.81
N VAL A 59 11.12 -6.64 -8.25
CA VAL A 59 10.53 -7.82 -8.89
C VAL A 59 9.00 -7.70 -8.95
N ALA A 60 8.34 -7.28 -7.87
CA ALA A 60 6.89 -7.11 -7.86
C ALA A 60 6.38 -6.09 -8.90
N PRO A 61 6.84 -4.82 -8.92
CA PRO A 61 6.36 -3.86 -9.92
C PRO A 61 6.77 -4.23 -11.34
N ILE A 62 7.96 -4.82 -11.55
CA ILE A 62 8.38 -5.29 -12.87
C ILE A 62 7.49 -6.44 -13.33
N SER A 63 7.17 -7.41 -12.47
CA SER A 63 6.29 -8.53 -12.83
C SER A 63 4.89 -8.04 -13.22
N LEU A 64 4.33 -7.09 -12.46
CA LEU A 64 3.01 -6.51 -12.77
C LEU A 64 3.05 -5.70 -14.06
N PHE A 65 4.12 -4.96 -14.30
CA PHE A 65 4.29 -4.20 -15.54
C PHE A 65 4.41 -5.12 -16.76
N VAL A 66 5.21 -6.18 -16.66
CA VAL A 66 5.38 -7.16 -17.74
C VAL A 66 4.07 -7.86 -18.04
N ILE A 67 3.33 -8.31 -17.02
CA ILE A 67 2.02 -8.95 -17.20
C ILE A 67 1.04 -7.96 -17.83
N LEU A 68 0.99 -6.71 -17.38
CA LEU A 68 0.12 -5.68 -17.96
C LEU A 68 0.41 -5.44 -19.45
N ILE A 69 1.68 -5.32 -19.83
CA ILE A 69 2.06 -5.18 -21.25
C ILE A 69 1.70 -6.43 -22.06
N PHE A 70 1.93 -7.61 -21.50
CA PHE A 70 1.57 -8.86 -22.17
C PHE A 70 0.05 -8.96 -22.40
N THR A 71 -0.76 -8.58 -21.42
CA THR A 71 -2.23 -8.53 -21.54
C THR A 71 -2.70 -7.49 -22.56
N LEU A 72 -2.00 -6.37 -22.73
CA LEU A 72 -2.32 -5.35 -23.75
C LEU A 72 -1.91 -5.75 -25.17
N VAL A 73 -0.80 -6.47 -25.32
CA VAL A 73 -0.26 -6.90 -26.64
C VAL A 73 -0.96 -8.16 -27.14
N HIS A 74 -1.31 -9.07 -26.22
CA HIS A 74 -2.07 -10.28 -26.48
C HIS A 74 -3.42 -10.22 -25.75
N PRO A 75 -4.33 -9.31 -26.15
CA PRO A 75 -5.70 -9.40 -25.67
C PRO A 75 -6.26 -10.71 -26.23
N ASP A 76 -6.49 -11.67 -25.35
CA ASP A 76 -7.37 -12.80 -25.66
C ASP A 76 -8.69 -12.17 -26.07
N ARG A 77 -8.90 -12.02 -27.39
CA ARG A 77 -10.16 -11.51 -27.92
C ARG A 77 -11.21 -12.41 -27.33
N THR A 78 -11.94 -11.90 -26.35
CA THR A 78 -12.88 -12.69 -25.57
C THR A 78 -14.03 -13.04 -26.50
N LYS A 79 -13.82 -14.04 -27.37
CA LYS A 79 -14.83 -14.51 -28.30
C LYS A 79 -15.93 -15.05 -27.41
N TYR A 80 -17.04 -14.34 -27.41
CA TYR A 80 -18.23 -14.84 -26.75
C TYR A 80 -19.01 -15.62 -27.80
N GLU A 81 -18.88 -16.95 -27.73
CA GLU A 81 -19.31 -17.87 -28.77
C GLU A 81 -18.71 -17.49 -30.14
N ASP A 82 -19.50 -16.99 -31.09
CA ASP A 82 -19.06 -16.58 -32.43
C ASP A 82 -18.89 -15.06 -32.59
N TYR A 83 -19.11 -14.27 -31.53
CA TYR A 83 -19.02 -12.81 -31.60
C TYR A 83 -17.59 -12.32 -31.32
N MET A 84 -16.98 -11.67 -32.31
CA MET A 84 -15.73 -10.93 -32.12
C MET A 84 -16.02 -9.54 -31.59
N PHE A 85 -15.53 -9.22 -30.39
CA PHE A 85 -15.64 -7.86 -29.88
C PHE A 85 -14.88 -6.87 -30.78
N PRO A 86 -15.49 -5.70 -31.07
CA PRO A 86 -14.84 -4.66 -31.85
C PRO A 86 -13.77 -3.94 -31.02
N ALA A 87 -12.71 -3.46 -31.66
CA ALA A 87 -11.55 -2.87 -30.98
C ALA A 87 -11.87 -1.63 -30.10
N TRP A 88 -12.99 -0.94 -30.35
CA TRP A 88 -13.43 0.16 -29.49
C TRP A 88 -13.88 -0.31 -28.11
N ALA A 89 -14.39 -1.55 -27.99
CA ALA A 89 -14.85 -2.12 -26.72
C ALA A 89 -13.65 -2.36 -25.79
N ASP A 90 -12.54 -2.84 -26.34
CA ASP A 90 -11.27 -3.02 -25.64
C ASP A 90 -10.74 -1.66 -25.12
N GLY A 91 -10.81 -0.62 -25.97
CA GLY A 91 -10.44 0.75 -25.58
C GLY A 91 -11.28 1.30 -24.43
N ILE A 92 -12.60 1.05 -24.43
CA ILE A 92 -13.49 1.48 -23.33
C ILE A 92 -13.16 0.72 -22.04
N GLY A 93 -12.91 -0.59 -22.10
CA GLY A 93 -12.51 -1.39 -20.95
C GLY A 93 -11.22 -0.88 -20.30
N VAL A 94 -10.22 -0.55 -21.12
CA VAL A 94 -8.97 0.06 -20.65
C VAL A 94 -9.23 1.44 -20.05
N CYS A 95 -10.01 2.30 -20.69
CA CYS A 95 -10.34 3.64 -20.17
C CYS A 95 -11.05 3.59 -18.82
N ILE A 96 -11.98 2.66 -18.61
CA ILE A 96 -12.69 2.48 -17.32
C ILE A 96 -11.70 2.05 -16.23
N SER A 97 -10.82 1.10 -16.54
CA SER A 97 -9.79 0.66 -15.58
C SER A 97 -8.86 1.80 -15.19
N LEU A 98 -8.36 2.57 -16.18
CA LEU A 98 -7.50 3.73 -15.96
C LEU A 98 -8.19 4.83 -15.15
N ALA A 99 -9.49 5.06 -15.35
CA ALA A 99 -10.24 6.07 -14.61
C ALA A 99 -10.29 5.75 -13.10
N SER A 100 -10.49 4.48 -12.74
CA SER A 100 -10.47 4.05 -11.33
C SER A 100 -9.09 4.23 -10.71
N ILE A 101 -8.04 3.93 -11.47
CA ILE A 101 -6.65 4.03 -11.02
C ILE A 101 -6.24 5.48 -10.84
N LEU A 102 -6.67 6.38 -11.73
CA LEU A 102 -6.38 7.82 -11.66
C LEU A 102 -7.02 8.48 -10.43
N ALA A 103 -8.00 7.84 -9.79
CA ALA A 103 -8.60 8.34 -8.56
C ALA A 103 -7.60 8.33 -7.38
N ILE A 104 -6.68 7.36 -7.29
CA ILE A 104 -5.70 7.27 -6.21
C ILE A 104 -4.66 8.42 -6.27
N PRO A 105 -3.92 8.63 -7.38
CA PRO A 105 -3.06 9.80 -7.54
C PRO A 105 -3.89 11.09 -7.66
N GLY A 106 -5.11 11.03 -8.19
CA GLY A 106 -6.03 12.17 -8.26
C GLY A 106 -6.40 12.70 -6.89
N VAL A 107 -6.70 11.83 -5.92
CA VAL A 107 -6.93 12.20 -4.52
C VAL A 107 -5.64 12.73 -3.89
N ALA A 108 -4.48 12.12 -4.18
CA ALA A 108 -3.20 12.63 -3.68
C ALA A 108 -2.92 14.07 -4.19
N ILE A 109 -3.10 14.31 -5.49
CA ILE A 109 -2.97 15.63 -6.10
C ILE A 109 -4.01 16.59 -5.53
N TYR A 110 -5.26 16.17 -5.39
CA TYR A 110 -6.33 16.98 -4.78
C TYR A 110 -5.96 17.40 -3.35
N LYS A 111 -5.41 16.49 -2.54
CA LYS A 111 -4.94 16.80 -1.18
C LYS A 111 -3.79 17.80 -1.20
N VAL A 112 -2.84 17.65 -2.12
CA VAL A 112 -1.71 18.58 -2.29
C VAL A 112 -2.19 19.97 -2.73
N VAL A 113 -3.06 20.04 -3.75
CA VAL A 113 -3.65 21.28 -4.27
C VAL A 113 -4.53 21.96 -3.22
N SER A 114 -5.37 21.20 -2.51
CA SER A 114 -6.21 21.74 -1.45
C SER A 114 -5.38 22.31 -0.28
N ALA A 115 -4.29 21.66 0.08
CA ALA A 115 -3.35 22.14 1.10
C ALA A 115 -2.63 23.43 0.67
N MET A 116 -2.33 23.59 -0.62
CA MET A 116 -1.66 24.79 -1.15
C MET A 116 -2.62 25.96 -1.37
N CYS A 117 -3.78 25.71 -1.98
CA CYS A 117 -4.72 26.76 -2.36
C CYS A 117 -5.58 27.24 -1.17
N PHE A 118 -5.96 26.35 -0.25
CA PHE A 118 -6.86 26.67 0.86
C PHE A 118 -6.21 26.59 2.25
N GLY A 119 -5.01 26.02 2.36
CA GLY A 119 -4.31 25.82 3.64
C GLY A 119 -3.51 27.01 4.14
N GLY A 120 -3.46 28.13 3.41
CA GLY A 120 -2.79 29.37 3.83
C GLY A 120 -1.29 29.28 4.11
N SER A 121 -0.65 28.14 3.88
CA SER A 121 0.78 27.92 4.07
C SER A 121 1.52 28.09 2.74
N SER A 122 2.32 29.14 2.63
CA SER A 122 3.25 29.41 1.51
C SER A 122 4.49 28.48 1.54
N ASP A 123 4.29 27.23 1.94
CA ASP A 123 5.35 26.22 1.97
C ASP A 123 5.53 25.65 0.55
N GLY A 124 6.76 25.43 0.11
CA GLY A 124 7.04 24.91 -1.23
C GLY A 124 6.41 23.52 -1.49
N LEU A 125 6.17 23.19 -2.77
CA LEU A 125 5.51 21.94 -3.20
C LEU A 125 6.07 20.70 -2.50
N GLN A 126 7.39 20.63 -2.40
CA GLN A 126 8.12 19.51 -1.82
C GLN A 126 7.86 19.36 -0.30
N GLN A 127 7.73 20.45 0.44
CA GLN A 127 7.51 20.41 1.89
C GLN A 127 6.07 19.97 2.21
N THR A 128 5.10 20.44 1.42
CA THR A 128 3.70 20.03 1.54
C THR A 128 3.53 18.54 1.21
N VAL A 129 4.15 18.07 0.12
CA VAL A 129 4.17 16.63 -0.20
C VAL A 129 4.86 15.85 0.91
N GLN A 130 6.03 16.28 1.38
CA GLN A 130 6.74 15.59 2.46
C GLN A 130 5.98 15.58 3.79
N LYS A 131 5.17 16.61 4.07
CA LYS A 131 4.28 16.68 5.23
C LYS A 131 3.09 15.75 5.09
N LEU A 132 2.48 15.68 3.91
CA LEU A 132 1.34 14.81 3.61
C LEU A 132 1.74 13.33 3.48
N SER A 133 2.98 13.03 3.08
CA SER A 133 3.53 11.68 3.04
C SER A 133 3.97 11.16 4.41
N LYS A 134 3.93 11.99 5.47
CA LYS A 134 4.15 11.49 6.84
C LYS A 134 2.88 10.79 7.32
N PRO A 135 3.01 9.63 8.01
CA PRO A 135 1.87 8.94 8.56
C PRO A 135 1.16 9.80 9.62
N THR A 136 -0.15 9.58 9.77
CA THR A 136 -1.00 10.23 10.77
C THR A 136 -0.40 10.08 12.18
N PRO A 137 -0.53 11.07 13.09
CA PRO A 137 0.03 11.01 14.45
C PRO A 137 -0.41 9.79 15.29
N ASP A 138 -1.56 9.19 14.98
CA ASP A 138 -2.03 7.97 15.64
C ASP A 138 -1.43 6.68 15.09
N TRP A 139 -0.71 6.75 13.96
CA TRP A 139 -0.10 5.60 13.29
C TRP A 139 0.91 4.86 14.19
N GLY A 140 0.76 3.54 14.29
CA GLY A 140 1.59 2.67 15.10
C GLY A 140 0.78 1.60 15.85
N PRO A 141 1.41 0.81 16.74
CA PRO A 141 0.73 -0.23 17.51
C PRO A 141 -0.47 0.33 18.29
N ARG A 142 -1.61 -0.37 18.20
CA ARG A 142 -2.90 0.07 18.79
C ARG A 142 -2.83 0.21 20.31
N LYS A 143 -2.03 -0.60 20.99
CA LYS A 143 -1.79 -0.52 22.44
C LYS A 143 -0.58 0.38 22.74
N LYS A 144 -0.74 1.30 23.69
CA LYS A 144 0.35 2.20 24.15
C LYS A 144 1.56 1.41 24.65
N GLU A 145 1.33 0.28 25.31
CA GLU A 145 2.37 -0.63 25.81
C GLU A 145 3.29 -1.13 24.67
N HIS A 146 2.69 -1.62 23.58
CA HIS A 146 3.45 -2.08 22.40
C HIS A 146 4.16 -0.93 21.68
N ARG A 147 3.61 0.29 21.73
CA ARG A 147 4.27 1.50 21.19
C ARG A 147 5.51 1.88 22.00
N MET A 148 5.48 1.65 23.31
CA MET A 148 6.62 1.88 24.21
C MET A 148 7.69 0.81 24.07
N LEU A 149 7.32 -0.46 23.85
CA LEU A 149 8.28 -1.55 23.61
C LEU A 149 9.07 -1.35 22.31
N VAL A 150 8.41 -0.94 21.22
CA VAL A 150 9.09 -0.63 19.94
C VAL A 150 10.06 0.55 20.07
N LYS A 151 9.70 1.55 20.87
CA LYS A 151 10.64 2.63 21.24
C LYS A 151 11.74 2.13 22.18
N GLY A 152 11.38 1.26 23.14
CA GLY A 152 12.18 0.68 24.20
C GLY A 152 13.30 -0.23 23.72
N ASP A 153 13.04 -1.08 22.73
CA ASP A 153 14.05 -1.98 22.15
C ASP A 153 15.20 -1.21 21.47
N HIS A 154 14.91 -0.04 20.91
CA HIS A 154 15.93 0.88 20.42
C HIS A 154 16.81 1.47 21.55
N TYR A 155 16.29 1.56 22.78
CA TYR A 155 17.06 1.97 23.97
C TYR A 155 17.76 0.77 24.64
N MET A 156 17.11 -0.39 24.72
CA MET A 156 17.65 -1.62 25.34
C MET A 156 18.80 -2.25 24.55
N ASN A 157 18.81 -2.14 23.21
CA ASN A 157 19.94 -2.61 22.40
C ASN A 157 21.19 -1.71 22.47
N SER A 158 21.13 -0.57 23.17
CA SER A 158 22.29 0.31 23.39
C SER A 158 22.76 0.38 24.84
N ALA A 159 21.91 0.05 25.84
CA ALA A 159 22.34 -0.13 27.23
C ALA A 159 21.22 -0.79 28.09
N VAL A 160 21.62 -1.66 29.03
CA VAL A 160 20.94 -2.10 30.28
C VAL A 160 20.17 -3.46 30.26
N PRO A 161 20.23 -4.27 31.35
CA PRO A 161 20.00 -5.72 31.37
C PRO A 161 18.54 -6.18 31.56
N THR A 162 18.33 -7.47 31.30
CA THR A 162 17.12 -8.31 31.22
C THR A 162 16.10 -8.28 32.37
N GLU A 163 16.28 -7.51 33.44
CA GLU A 163 15.46 -7.62 34.66
C GLU A 163 13.99 -7.17 34.52
N VAL A 164 13.68 -6.23 33.62
CA VAL A 164 12.34 -5.62 33.55
C VAL A 164 11.28 -6.54 32.91
N VAL A 165 11.68 -7.51 32.08
CA VAL A 165 10.73 -8.42 31.39
C VAL A 165 10.08 -9.42 32.36
N THR A 166 10.77 -9.76 33.45
CA THR A 166 10.32 -10.77 34.42
C THR A 166 9.14 -10.32 35.28
N HIS A 167 8.92 -9.01 35.44
CA HIS A 167 7.86 -8.51 36.34
C HIS A 167 6.46 -8.48 35.71
N THR A 168 6.34 -8.52 34.38
CA THR A 168 5.04 -8.47 33.71
C THR A 168 4.39 -9.86 33.52
N SER A 169 5.16 -10.95 33.63
CA SER A 169 4.60 -12.31 33.50
C SER A 169 3.89 -12.83 34.77
N GLN A 170 3.94 -12.09 35.89
CA GLN A 170 3.40 -12.54 37.19
C GLN A 170 2.11 -11.87 37.65
N GLN A 171 1.47 -10.98 36.86
CA GLN A 171 0.13 -10.49 37.22
C GLN A 171 -0.95 -11.48 36.74
N PRO A 172 -1.64 -12.21 37.64
CA PRO A 172 -2.78 -13.03 37.24
C PRO A 172 -3.92 -12.15 36.75
N MET A 173 -4.63 -12.67 35.74
CA MET A 173 -5.82 -12.12 35.10
C MET A 173 -6.93 -11.84 36.15
N MET A 174 -6.91 -10.65 36.76
CA MET A 174 -7.98 -10.20 37.66
C MET A 174 -9.14 -9.69 36.80
N LEU A 175 -10.16 -10.56 36.68
CA LEU A 175 -11.54 -10.20 36.35
C LEU A 175 -11.92 -8.95 37.14
N HIS A 176 -12.09 -7.81 36.46
CA HIS A 176 -12.65 -6.63 37.10
C HIS A 176 -14.13 -6.53 36.74
N ASP A 177 -14.92 -6.60 37.80
CA ASP A 177 -16.37 -6.64 37.86
C ASP A 177 -17.07 -5.62 36.98
N TYR A 178 -18.11 -6.11 36.29
CA TYR A 178 -19.21 -5.35 35.74
C TYR A 178 -20.17 -4.98 36.88
N LYS A 179 -20.29 -3.69 37.18
CA LYS A 179 -21.45 -3.11 37.87
C LYS A 179 -22.19 -2.22 36.89
#